data_AF-A0A2S1LJV7-F1
#
_entry.id   AF-A0A2S1LJV7-F1
#
_cell.length_a   1.000
_cell.length_b   1.000
_cell.length_c   1.000
_cell.angle_alpha   90.00
_cell.angle_beta   90.00
_cell.angle_gamma   90.00
#
_symmetry.space_group_name_H-M   'P 1'
#
loop_
_entity.id
_entity.type
_entity.pdbx_description
1 polymer ?
#
loop_
_entity_poly.entity_id
_entity_poly.type
_entity_poly.pdbx_seq_one_letter_code
_entity_poly.pdbx_strand_id
1 'polypeptide(L)'
;MKKIFFFLAVAGSTFFTSCSSDDDVASSIVLTSNVPTVVFGETFTLTVKTDLAVDVTAGSQFFVNNVAISSNVFTPPTGGTYTIRAVNGTLTSADITVKVTAPLNSFVVNGTVYNTETSILVYLGTDENSMNNWIAAGYNALTENEMDVYFTTPQVGAVTLEYPTAANFVFGATPGSQFLYGIIGEDELEGDEESLTALNLNLTTINVPQVAGDPQNWTYTYDAVFVGGETVVGNFSGDYLFYNASTPAGKTTVQPIKRIHSSSLKNGAKKAYLNKK
;
A
#
# COMPACT_ATOMS: atom_id res chain seq x y z
N MET A 1 49.84 21.26 7.86
CA MET A 1 50.38 22.47 8.54
C MET A 1 49.25 23.15 9.29
N LYS A 2 49.52 23.57 10.55
CA LYS A 2 48.83 24.58 11.40
C LYS A 2 47.28 24.60 11.39
N LYS A 3 46.61 24.06 12.42
CA LYS A 3 46.27 24.63 13.76
C LYS A 3 45.25 25.78 13.71
N ILE A 4 44.08 25.59 14.34
CA ILE A 4 43.48 26.58 15.24
C ILE A 4 42.64 25.88 16.32
N PHE A 5 42.97 26.22 17.56
CA PHE A 5 42.30 25.88 18.81
C PHE A 5 41.26 26.97 19.09
N PHE A 6 40.12 26.59 19.67
CA PHE A 6 39.40 27.49 20.58
C PHE A 6 38.96 26.72 21.82
N PHE A 7 39.66 27.02 22.91
CA PHE A 7 39.24 26.76 24.28
C PHE A 7 38.13 27.76 24.62
N LEU A 8 36.99 27.27 25.11
CA LEU A 8 36.10 28.07 25.94
C LEU A 8 35.80 27.28 27.21
N ALA A 9 36.52 27.65 28.27
CA ALA A 9 36.25 27.22 29.62
C ALA A 9 35.08 28.03 30.18
N VAL A 10 33.99 27.34 30.56
CA VAL A 10 32.99 27.89 31.47
C VAL A 10 33.06 27.04 32.74
N ALA A 11 33.77 27.59 33.72
CA ALA A 11 33.69 27.18 35.11
C ALA A 11 32.61 28.02 35.80
N GLY A 12 31.78 27.38 36.62
CA GLY A 12 30.75 28.02 37.44
C GLY A 12 29.55 27.09 37.65
N SER A 13 29.68 26.12 38.56
CA SER A 13 29.11 26.21 39.92
C SER A 13 27.58 26.18 39.96
N THR A 14 26.98 25.04 40.30
CA THR A 14 26.48 24.75 41.67
C THR A 14 25.72 23.43 41.65
N PHE A 15 26.17 22.52 42.50
CA PHE A 15 25.48 21.28 42.84
C PHE A 15 24.24 21.64 43.67
N PHE A 16 23.05 21.54 43.06
CA PHE A 16 21.83 21.25 43.81
C PHE A 16 21.55 19.76 43.66
N THR A 17 22.13 18.97 44.56
CA THR A 17 21.65 17.62 44.85
C THR A 17 20.34 17.76 45.63
N SER A 18 19.26 18.04 44.92
CA SER A 18 17.91 17.94 45.47
C SER A 18 17.54 16.46 45.46
N CYS A 19 17.82 15.78 46.57
CA CYS A 19 17.08 14.58 46.92
C CYS A 19 15.64 15.00 47.24
N SER A 20 14.78 15.19 46.23
CA SER A 20 13.39 14.79 46.44
C SER A 20 13.36 13.29 46.18
N SER A 21 13.09 12.53 47.23
CA SER A 21 12.69 11.14 47.12
C SER A 21 11.26 11.12 46.56
N ASP A 22 11.09 11.66 45.36
CA ASP A 22 9.88 11.46 44.58
C ASP A 22 10.11 10.13 43.86
N ASP A 23 9.66 9.06 44.52
CA ASP A 23 9.41 7.77 43.90
C ASP A 23 8.25 7.95 42.91
N ASP A 24 8.48 8.73 41.84
CA ASP A 24 7.56 8.84 40.73
C ASP A 24 7.55 7.48 40.04
N VAL A 25 6.53 6.69 40.36
CA VAL A 25 6.25 5.41 39.73
C VAL A 25 5.47 5.67 38.45
N ALA A 26 6.01 5.21 37.33
CA ALA A 26 5.35 5.30 36.04
C ALA A 26 3.96 4.64 36.09
N SER A 27 2.94 5.33 35.56
CA SER A 27 1.56 4.84 35.53
C SER A 27 1.14 4.32 34.16
N SER A 28 1.91 4.62 33.12
CA SER A 28 1.65 4.17 31.75
C SER A 28 2.92 4.12 30.90
N ILE A 29 2.82 3.45 29.75
CA ILE A 29 3.86 3.43 28.71
C ILE A 29 3.26 3.83 27.35
N VAL A 30 4.07 4.51 26.55
CA VAL A 30 3.77 4.92 25.18
C VAL A 30 4.70 4.16 24.25
N LEU A 31 4.09 3.37 23.36
CA LEU A 31 4.77 2.69 22.27
C LEU A 31 4.73 3.58 21.01
N THR A 32 5.87 3.73 20.36
CA THR A 32 5.97 4.40 19.05
C THR A 32 6.79 3.56 18.08
N SER A 33 6.41 3.57 16.82
CA SER A 33 7.27 3.17 15.71
C SER A 33 7.96 4.40 15.13
N ASN A 34 9.17 4.22 14.60
CA ASN A 34 9.86 5.29 13.85
C ASN A 34 9.14 5.64 12.54
N VAL A 35 8.31 4.74 12.01
CA VAL A 35 7.51 4.94 10.79
C VAL A 35 6.10 4.34 10.92
N PRO A 36 5.07 4.98 10.33
CA PRO A 36 3.73 4.40 10.23
C PRO A 36 3.60 3.42 9.04
N THR A 37 4.54 3.47 8.10
CA THR A 37 4.58 2.63 6.89
C THR A 37 6.02 2.24 6.57
N VAL A 38 6.23 1.00 6.16
CA VAL A 38 7.55 0.44 5.80
C VAL A 38 7.44 -0.29 4.46
N VAL A 39 8.50 -0.26 3.65
CA VAL A 39 8.55 -1.04 2.41
C VAL A 39 8.88 -2.49 2.75
N PHE A 40 8.25 -3.44 2.04
CA PHE A 40 8.54 -4.86 2.21
C PHE A 40 10.04 -5.17 2.08
N GLY A 41 10.57 -5.93 3.05
CA GLY A 41 12.00 -6.22 3.17
C GLY A 41 12.80 -5.21 4.00
N GLU A 42 12.26 -4.03 4.28
CA GLU A 42 12.86 -3.07 5.21
C GLU A 42 12.43 -3.35 6.66
N THR A 43 13.07 -2.66 7.60
CA THR A 43 12.81 -2.79 9.03
C THR A 43 12.23 -1.52 9.61
N PHE A 44 11.46 -1.66 10.69
CA PHE A 44 11.11 -0.54 11.55
C PHE A 44 11.56 -0.81 12.99
N THR A 45 11.73 0.27 13.74
CA THR A 45 12.23 0.27 15.11
C THR A 45 11.16 0.80 16.04
N LEU A 46 10.94 0.07 17.12
CA LEU A 46 10.01 0.40 18.19
C LEU A 46 10.74 1.06 19.35
N THR A 47 10.07 2.03 19.97
CA THR A 47 10.52 2.73 21.16
C THR A 47 9.40 2.76 22.18
N VAL A 48 9.76 2.55 23.45
CA VAL A 48 8.81 2.59 24.57
C VAL A 48 9.32 3.60 25.59
N LYS A 49 8.46 4.57 25.93
CA LYS A 49 8.71 5.53 27.00
C LYS A 49 7.63 5.46 28.06
N THR A 50 7.98 5.70 29.31
CA THR A 50 6.99 5.94 30.37
C THR A 50 6.34 7.31 30.20
N ASP A 51 5.26 7.56 30.94
CA ASP A 51 4.69 8.89 31.17
C ASP A 51 5.66 9.89 31.82
N LEU A 52 6.71 9.39 32.46
CA LEU A 52 7.83 10.19 32.99
C LEU A 52 8.95 10.42 31.95
N ALA A 53 8.69 10.10 30.67
CA ALA A 53 9.62 10.20 29.55
C ALA A 53 10.91 9.36 29.68
N VAL A 54 10.94 8.37 30.56
CA VAL A 54 12.06 7.42 30.71
C VAL A 54 11.97 6.39 29.58
N ASP A 55 13.08 6.16 28.88
CA ASP A 55 13.18 5.12 27.86
C ASP A 55 13.30 3.74 28.53
N VAL A 56 12.30 2.91 28.29
CA VAL A 56 12.21 1.53 28.82
C VAL A 56 12.20 0.50 27.69
N THR A 57 12.63 0.88 26.49
CA THR A 57 12.64 0.04 25.29
C THR A 57 13.37 -1.28 25.52
N ALA A 58 14.57 -1.24 26.12
CA ALA A 58 15.38 -2.43 26.36
C ALA A 58 14.79 -3.41 27.39
N GLY A 59 13.90 -2.93 28.26
CA GLY A 59 13.22 -3.75 29.27
C GLY A 59 11.80 -4.18 28.85
N SER A 60 11.35 -3.81 27.65
CA SER A 60 9.99 -4.06 27.19
C SER A 60 9.89 -5.30 26.31
N GLN A 61 8.82 -6.07 26.48
CA GLN A 61 8.44 -7.16 25.58
C GLN A 61 7.52 -6.60 24.50
N PHE A 62 7.85 -6.86 23.24
CA PHE A 62 7.06 -6.45 22.08
C PHE A 62 6.24 -7.61 21.54
N PHE A 63 5.05 -7.29 21.03
CA PHE A 63 4.14 -8.22 20.38
C PHE A 63 3.75 -7.65 19.03
N VAL A 64 3.80 -8.48 17.99
CA VAL A 64 3.36 -8.16 16.64
C VAL A 64 2.28 -9.17 16.25
N ASN A 65 1.07 -8.70 15.95
CA ASN A 65 -0.11 -9.54 15.73
C ASN A 65 -0.30 -10.58 16.86
N ASN A 66 -0.15 -10.13 18.11
CA ASN A 66 -0.20 -10.94 19.34
C ASN A 66 0.93 -12.00 19.49
N VAL A 67 1.93 -12.01 18.61
CA VAL A 67 3.10 -12.90 18.73
C VAL A 67 4.27 -12.12 19.32
N ALA A 68 4.86 -12.64 20.39
CA ALA A 68 6.02 -12.03 21.03
C ALA A 68 7.24 -12.04 20.09
N ILE A 69 7.96 -10.92 20.02
CA ILE A 69 9.23 -10.80 19.27
C ILE A 69 10.39 -10.51 20.22
N SER A 70 11.61 -10.95 19.86
CA SER A 70 12.80 -10.85 20.72
C SER A 70 13.57 -9.52 20.60
N SER A 71 13.18 -8.67 19.66
CA SER A 71 13.88 -7.42 19.32
C SER A 71 12.89 -6.28 19.17
N ASN A 72 13.33 -5.05 19.46
CA ASN A 72 12.55 -3.84 19.14
C ASN A 72 12.70 -3.42 17.67
N VAL A 73 13.53 -4.11 16.89
CA VAL A 73 13.64 -3.97 15.44
C VAL A 73 12.94 -5.15 14.79
N PHE A 74 12.00 -4.88 13.87
CA PHE A 74 11.19 -5.89 13.22
C PHE A 74 11.26 -5.77 11.70
N THR A 75 11.46 -6.91 11.02
CA THR A 75 11.34 -7.07 9.57
C THR A 75 10.07 -7.86 9.29
N PRO A 76 9.03 -7.26 8.69
CA PRO A 76 7.82 -7.98 8.33
C PRO A 76 8.08 -9.13 7.34
N PRO A 77 7.59 -10.35 7.60
CA PRO A 77 7.75 -11.48 6.68
C PRO A 77 6.80 -11.41 5.48
N THR A 78 5.68 -10.69 5.60
CA THR A 78 4.68 -10.51 4.53
C THR A 78 4.22 -9.05 4.46
N GLY A 79 3.63 -8.67 3.32
CA GLY A 79 2.89 -7.41 3.20
C GLY A 79 1.63 -7.38 4.06
N GLY A 80 1.11 -6.19 4.36
CA GLY A 80 -0.15 -6.02 5.11
C GLY A 80 -0.04 -5.08 6.30
N THR A 81 -1.03 -5.11 7.19
CA THR A 81 -1.07 -4.28 8.40
C THR A 81 -0.73 -5.09 9.63
N TYR A 82 0.19 -4.57 10.44
CA TYR A 82 0.64 -5.20 11.68
C TYR A 82 0.17 -4.42 12.89
N THR A 83 -0.51 -5.09 13.81
CA THR A 83 -0.90 -4.53 15.11
C THR A 83 0.19 -4.82 16.14
N ILE A 84 0.67 -3.78 16.83
CA ILE A 84 1.85 -3.85 17.67
C ILE A 84 1.52 -3.35 19.07
N ARG A 85 1.99 -4.09 20.07
CA ARG A 85 1.84 -3.79 21.50
C ARG A 85 3.16 -3.97 22.23
N ALA A 86 3.37 -3.18 23.28
CA ALA A 86 4.47 -3.36 24.21
C ALA A 86 3.96 -3.61 25.64
N VAL A 87 4.71 -4.42 26.38
CA VAL A 87 4.50 -4.67 27.82
C VAL A 87 5.82 -4.40 28.55
N ASN A 88 5.76 -3.63 29.63
CA ASN A 88 6.88 -3.36 30.53
C ASN A 88 6.43 -3.62 31.97
N GLY A 89 6.82 -4.76 32.55
CA GLY A 89 6.29 -5.20 33.84
C GLY A 89 4.78 -5.42 33.78
N THR A 90 4.01 -4.64 34.54
CA THR A 90 2.54 -4.65 34.55
C THR A 90 1.92 -3.62 33.59
N LEU A 91 2.72 -2.72 33.02
CA LEU A 91 2.24 -1.67 32.12
C LEU A 91 2.11 -2.21 30.71
N THR A 92 1.00 -1.90 30.05
CA THR A 92 0.71 -2.29 28.66
C THR A 92 0.43 -1.03 27.85
N SER A 93 1.03 -0.92 26.67
CA SER A 93 0.77 0.20 25.76
C SER A 93 -0.59 0.08 25.08
N ALA A 94 -1.09 1.19 24.53
CA ALA A 94 -2.08 1.11 23.47
C ALA A 94 -1.48 0.37 22.24
N ASP A 95 -2.35 -0.21 21.42
CA ASP A 95 -1.95 -0.81 20.15
C ASP A 95 -1.63 0.29 19.13
N ILE A 96 -0.56 0.09 18.37
CA ILE A 96 -0.26 0.89 17.17
C ILE A 96 -0.31 0.01 15.93
N THR A 97 -0.47 0.61 14.76
CA THR A 97 -0.45 -0.11 13.48
C THR A 97 0.72 0.36 12.61
N VAL A 98 1.41 -0.58 11.99
CA VAL A 98 2.39 -0.30 10.92
C VAL A 98 1.93 -0.99 9.65
N LYS A 99 1.81 -0.24 8.55
CA LYS A 99 1.47 -0.78 7.22
C LYS A 99 2.74 -1.16 6.47
N VAL A 100 2.73 -2.31 5.80
CA VAL A 100 3.80 -2.78 4.93
C VAL A 100 3.33 -2.70 3.49
N THR A 101 4.03 -1.92 2.68
CA THR A 101 3.72 -1.72 1.26
C THR A 101 4.71 -2.46 0.38
N ALA A 102 4.33 -2.76 -0.86
CA ALA A 102 5.29 -3.22 -1.85
C ALA A 102 6.34 -2.14 -2.16
N PRO A 103 7.53 -2.53 -2.65
CA PRO A 103 8.43 -1.62 -3.33
C PRO A 103 7.74 -0.87 -4.46
N LEU A 104 8.30 0.26 -4.85
CA LEU A 104 7.73 1.10 -5.92
C LEU A 104 7.67 0.34 -7.23
N ASN A 105 6.51 0.39 -7.90
CA ASN A 105 6.26 -0.27 -9.18
C ASN A 105 6.44 -1.79 -9.10
N SER A 106 5.90 -2.36 -8.02
CA SER A 106 5.95 -3.79 -7.73
C SER A 106 4.71 -4.23 -6.95
N PHE A 107 4.54 -5.55 -6.86
CA PHE A 107 3.65 -6.19 -5.91
C PHE A 107 4.36 -7.34 -5.18
N VAL A 108 3.84 -7.72 -4.02
CA VAL A 108 4.41 -8.78 -3.18
C VAL A 108 3.34 -9.84 -2.95
N VAL A 109 3.67 -11.09 -3.27
CA VAL A 109 2.82 -12.25 -2.99
C VAL A 109 3.61 -13.25 -2.20
N ASN A 110 3.07 -13.67 -1.05
CA ASN A 110 3.69 -14.68 -0.19
C ASN A 110 5.17 -14.40 0.11
N GLY A 111 5.52 -13.12 0.30
CA GLY A 111 6.86 -12.65 0.60
C GLY A 111 7.81 -12.54 -0.60
N THR A 112 7.34 -12.78 -1.83
CA THR A 112 8.11 -12.64 -3.05
C THR A 112 7.73 -11.36 -3.79
N VAL A 113 8.72 -10.58 -4.24
CA VAL A 113 8.53 -9.31 -4.96
C VAL A 113 8.46 -9.53 -6.48
N TYR A 114 7.47 -8.94 -7.13
CA TYR A 114 7.25 -8.96 -8.56
C TYR A 114 7.17 -7.54 -9.10
N ASN A 115 8.05 -7.19 -10.05
CA ASN A 115 8.10 -5.83 -10.61
C ASN A 115 7.05 -5.65 -11.71
N THR A 116 6.48 -4.44 -11.78
CA THR A 116 5.50 -3.97 -12.77
C THR A 116 5.90 -2.56 -13.23
N GLU A 117 6.65 -2.47 -14.32
CA GLU A 117 7.25 -1.20 -14.78
C GLU A 117 6.28 -0.30 -15.55
N THR A 118 5.22 -0.88 -16.12
CA THR A 118 4.21 -0.17 -16.90
C THR A 118 2.87 -0.28 -16.19
N SER A 119 2.02 0.74 -16.34
CA SER A 119 0.65 0.67 -15.88
C SER A 119 -0.35 1.09 -16.95
N ILE A 120 -1.54 0.51 -16.88
CA ILE A 120 -2.62 0.73 -17.83
C ILE A 120 -3.90 0.96 -17.02
N LEU A 121 -4.59 2.06 -17.29
CA LEU A 121 -5.97 2.27 -16.90
C LEU A 121 -6.88 1.74 -18.01
N VAL A 122 -7.65 0.70 -17.71
CA VAL A 122 -8.59 0.10 -18.66
C VAL A 122 -10.01 0.51 -18.30
N TYR A 123 -10.75 1.02 -19.27
CA TYR A 123 -12.19 1.27 -19.15
C TYR A 123 -12.97 0.12 -19.79
N LEU A 124 -13.79 -0.57 -19.00
CA LEU A 124 -14.58 -1.73 -19.45
C LEU A 124 -15.99 -1.36 -19.93
N GLY A 125 -16.46 -0.16 -19.60
CA GLY A 125 -17.82 0.31 -19.90
C GLY A 125 -18.59 0.76 -18.67
N THR A 126 -19.76 1.34 -18.91
CA THR A 126 -20.73 1.70 -17.87
C THR A 126 -21.81 0.61 -17.80
N ASP A 127 -22.18 0.19 -16.60
CA ASP A 127 -23.27 -0.77 -16.40
C ASP A 127 -24.66 -0.10 -16.37
N GLU A 128 -25.71 -0.90 -16.17
CA GLU A 128 -27.10 -0.42 -16.09
C GLU A 128 -27.38 0.49 -14.89
N ASN A 129 -26.53 0.45 -13.86
CA ASN A 129 -26.63 1.27 -12.66
C ASN A 129 -25.82 2.57 -12.77
N SER A 130 -25.33 2.90 -13.97
CA SER A 130 -24.46 4.06 -14.20
C SER A 130 -23.15 3.98 -13.41
N MET A 131 -22.56 2.79 -13.33
CA MET A 131 -21.23 2.57 -12.76
C MET A 131 -20.22 2.31 -13.87
N ASN A 132 -19.17 3.11 -13.93
CA ASN A 132 -18.01 2.83 -14.77
C ASN A 132 -17.19 1.70 -14.16
N ASN A 133 -16.80 0.74 -14.99
CA ASN A 133 -15.96 -0.39 -14.62
C ASN A 133 -14.55 -0.14 -15.11
N TRP A 134 -13.58 -0.25 -14.20
CA TRP A 134 -12.18 0.09 -14.42
C TRP A 134 -11.26 -1.05 -14.03
N ILE A 135 -10.07 -1.09 -14.65
CA ILE A 135 -8.93 -1.89 -14.20
C ILE A 135 -7.73 -0.96 -14.01
N ALA A 136 -7.11 -1.03 -12.85
CA ALA A 136 -5.75 -0.55 -12.62
C ALA A 136 -4.77 -1.72 -12.79
N ALA A 137 -4.17 -1.80 -13.97
CA ALA A 137 -3.25 -2.85 -14.33
C ALA A 137 -1.80 -2.39 -14.15
N GLY A 138 -0.97 -3.19 -13.48
CA GLY A 138 0.49 -3.09 -13.49
C GLY A 138 1.08 -4.26 -14.26
N TYR A 139 2.04 -4.00 -15.15
CA TYR A 139 2.60 -5.01 -16.05
C TYR A 139 4.11 -4.86 -16.25
N ASN A 140 4.82 -5.99 -16.35
CA ASN A 140 6.20 -6.06 -16.82
C ASN A 140 6.31 -6.96 -18.06
N ALA A 141 6.72 -6.39 -19.18
CA ALA A 141 6.79 -7.10 -20.45
C ALA A 141 7.91 -8.15 -20.54
N LEU A 142 8.93 -8.06 -19.69
CA LEU A 142 10.09 -8.96 -19.71
C LEU A 142 9.84 -10.21 -18.87
N THR A 143 9.20 -10.04 -17.70
CA THR A 143 8.91 -11.13 -16.77
C THR A 143 7.47 -11.64 -16.87
N GLU A 144 6.63 -10.93 -17.63
CA GLU A 144 5.19 -11.18 -17.75
C GLU A 144 4.42 -11.10 -16.43
N ASN A 145 4.98 -10.46 -15.40
CA ASN A 145 4.25 -10.18 -14.16
C ASN A 145 3.14 -9.17 -14.44
N GLU A 146 1.93 -9.46 -13.97
CA GLU A 146 0.74 -8.64 -14.17
C GLU A 146 -0.13 -8.64 -12.91
N MET A 147 -0.66 -7.48 -12.54
CA MET A 147 -1.69 -7.39 -11.52
C MET A 147 -2.77 -6.41 -11.96
N ASP A 148 -4.01 -6.86 -11.89
CA ASP A 148 -5.20 -6.14 -12.30
C ASP A 148 -6.13 -5.91 -11.11
N VAL A 149 -6.27 -4.65 -10.70
CA VAL A 149 -7.24 -4.26 -9.68
C VAL A 149 -8.49 -3.73 -10.35
N TYR A 150 -9.60 -4.43 -10.24
CA TYR A 150 -10.90 -4.02 -10.76
C TYR A 150 -11.60 -3.14 -9.73
N PHE A 151 -12.15 -2.02 -10.18
CA PHE A 151 -12.90 -1.10 -9.34
C PHE A 151 -13.96 -0.36 -10.13
N THR A 152 -14.90 0.26 -9.43
CA THR A 152 -15.99 1.01 -10.05
C THR A 152 -16.05 2.45 -9.56
N THR A 153 -16.52 3.35 -10.44
CA THR A 153 -16.81 4.75 -10.09
C THR A 153 -18.19 5.13 -10.61
N PRO A 154 -18.91 6.05 -9.94
CA PRO A 154 -20.14 6.59 -10.50
C PRO A 154 -19.90 7.23 -11.88
N GLN A 155 -20.89 7.14 -12.76
CA GLN A 155 -21.01 7.85 -14.01
C GLN A 155 -22.22 8.78 -13.90
N VAL A 156 -21.99 10.09 -13.77
CA VAL A 156 -23.07 11.08 -13.61
C VAL A 156 -23.52 11.62 -14.97
N GLY A 157 -22.60 11.79 -15.92
CA GLY A 157 -22.91 12.22 -17.29
C GLY A 157 -23.43 11.12 -18.22
N ALA A 158 -24.32 11.44 -19.16
CA ALA A 158 -24.77 10.46 -20.17
C ALA A 158 -23.84 10.37 -21.41
N VAL A 159 -22.92 11.34 -21.56
CA VAL A 159 -22.17 11.53 -22.83
C VAL A 159 -20.65 11.68 -22.65
N THR A 160 -20.19 12.06 -21.46
CA THR A 160 -18.77 12.27 -21.18
C THR A 160 -18.31 11.23 -20.18
N LEU A 161 -17.29 10.43 -20.54
CA LEU A 161 -16.70 9.47 -19.62
C LEU A 161 -16.10 10.19 -18.41
N GLU A 162 -16.53 9.81 -17.22
CA GLU A 162 -15.99 10.33 -15.97
C GLU A 162 -14.85 9.43 -15.50
N TYR A 163 -13.63 9.96 -15.57
CA TYR A 163 -12.45 9.26 -15.09
C TYR A 163 -12.47 9.11 -13.57
N PRO A 164 -11.78 8.09 -13.03
CA PRO A 164 -11.58 7.97 -11.60
C PRO A 164 -10.94 9.23 -11.02
N THR A 165 -11.28 9.54 -9.77
CA THR A 165 -10.61 10.56 -8.96
C THR A 165 -9.89 9.90 -7.79
N ALA A 166 -8.97 10.62 -7.15
CA ALA A 166 -8.31 10.14 -5.94
C ALA A 166 -9.33 9.73 -4.87
N ALA A 167 -9.25 8.49 -4.42
CA ALA A 167 -10.21 7.89 -3.50
C ALA A 167 -9.67 6.59 -2.90
N ASN A 168 -10.33 6.14 -1.83
CA ASN A 168 -10.11 4.82 -1.25
C ASN A 168 -11.28 3.92 -1.62
N PHE A 169 -10.99 2.83 -2.33
CA PHE A 169 -11.96 1.85 -2.78
C PHE A 169 -11.79 0.60 -1.89
N VAL A 170 -12.87 0.15 -1.26
CA VAL A 170 -12.88 -1.04 -0.37
C VAL A 170 -13.82 -2.12 -0.90
N PHE A 171 -13.36 -3.37 -0.93
CA PHE A 171 -14.14 -4.54 -1.32
C PHE A 171 -15.48 -4.61 -0.57
N GLY A 172 -16.55 -4.92 -1.31
CA GLY A 172 -17.91 -5.03 -0.77
C GLY A 172 -18.57 -3.70 -0.40
N ALA A 173 -17.91 -2.55 -0.56
CA ALA A 173 -18.53 -1.24 -0.37
C ALA A 173 -19.36 -0.83 -1.61
N THR A 174 -20.43 -0.06 -1.40
CA THR A 174 -21.24 0.53 -2.48
C THR A 174 -21.12 2.06 -2.44
N PRO A 175 -20.86 2.74 -3.58
CA PRO A 175 -20.47 2.20 -4.89
C PRO A 175 -19.04 1.65 -4.84
N GLY A 176 -18.79 0.44 -5.38
CA GLY A 176 -17.44 -0.15 -5.25
C GLY A 176 -17.32 -1.67 -5.24
N SER A 177 -18.14 -2.43 -5.98
CA SER A 177 -17.80 -3.84 -6.24
C SER A 177 -16.40 -3.86 -6.87
N GLN A 178 -15.44 -4.40 -6.14
CA GLN A 178 -14.04 -4.47 -6.52
C GLN A 178 -13.63 -5.91 -6.55
N PHE A 179 -12.70 -6.22 -7.43
CA PHE A 179 -12.18 -7.55 -7.64
C PHE A 179 -10.68 -7.41 -7.85
N LEU A 180 -9.89 -8.35 -7.37
CA LEU A 180 -8.47 -8.42 -7.68
C LEU A 180 -8.21 -9.64 -8.54
N TYR A 181 -7.48 -9.47 -9.63
CA TYR A 181 -7.04 -10.55 -10.49
C TYR A 181 -5.55 -10.40 -10.75
N GLY A 182 -4.74 -11.44 -10.51
CA GLY A 182 -3.28 -11.36 -10.64
C GLY A 182 -2.72 -12.49 -11.49
N ILE A 183 -1.73 -12.18 -12.33
CA ILE A 183 -0.98 -13.19 -13.09
C ILE A 183 0.50 -13.05 -12.74
N ILE A 184 1.09 -14.13 -12.24
CA ILE A 184 2.50 -14.18 -11.84
C ILE A 184 3.28 -15.02 -12.84
N GLY A 185 3.93 -14.37 -13.80
CA GLY A 185 4.65 -15.05 -14.88
C GLY A 185 3.69 -15.84 -15.77
N GLU A 186 3.87 -17.16 -15.86
CA GLU A 186 2.93 -18.07 -16.53
C GLU A 186 1.90 -18.67 -15.58
N ASP A 187 2.10 -18.52 -14.26
CA ASP A 187 1.21 -19.05 -13.24
C ASP A 187 0.14 -18.01 -12.87
N GLU A 188 -1.10 -18.47 -12.81
CA GLU A 188 -2.25 -17.62 -12.54
C GLU A 188 -2.54 -17.62 -11.04
N LEU A 189 -2.45 -16.46 -10.40
CA LEU A 189 -3.07 -16.24 -9.09
C LEU A 189 -4.48 -15.74 -9.33
N GLU A 190 -5.35 -16.69 -9.66
CA GLU A 190 -6.77 -16.42 -9.76
C GLU A 190 -7.34 -16.18 -8.37
N GLY A 191 -7.43 -14.90 -8.01
CA GLY A 191 -8.44 -14.47 -7.06
C GLY A 191 -9.76 -14.41 -7.77
N ASP A 192 -10.68 -15.35 -7.57
CA ASP A 192 -12.07 -15.08 -7.86
C ASP A 192 -12.77 -14.36 -6.68
N GLU A 193 -14.01 -13.93 -6.87
CA GLU A 193 -14.81 -13.21 -5.85
C GLU A 193 -14.95 -14.05 -4.58
N GLU A 194 -14.98 -15.37 -4.74
CA GLU A 194 -15.13 -16.34 -3.65
C GLU A 194 -13.84 -16.50 -2.84
N SER A 195 -12.69 -16.22 -3.46
CA SER A 195 -11.38 -16.32 -2.84
C SER A 195 -10.91 -15.01 -2.18
N LEU A 196 -11.57 -13.87 -2.36
CA LEU A 196 -11.19 -12.61 -1.71
C LEU A 196 -11.98 -12.37 -0.42
N THR A 197 -11.26 -12.04 0.66
CA THR A 197 -11.86 -11.65 1.95
C THR A 197 -11.77 -10.15 2.21
N ALA A 198 -10.75 -9.50 1.66
CA ALA A 198 -10.59 -8.05 1.69
C ALA A 198 -9.78 -7.60 0.46
N LEU A 199 -10.12 -6.43 -0.05
CA LEU A 199 -9.30 -5.67 -0.99
C LEU A 199 -9.50 -4.19 -0.70
N ASN A 200 -8.41 -3.45 -0.65
CA ASN A 200 -8.39 -2.02 -0.45
C ASN A 200 -7.47 -1.39 -1.50
N LEU A 201 -8.02 -0.61 -2.41
CA LEU A 201 -7.29 0.17 -3.40
C LEU A 201 -7.29 1.63 -2.98
N ASN A 202 -6.12 2.18 -2.72
CA ASN A 202 -5.93 3.59 -2.42
C ASN A 202 -5.35 4.29 -3.65
N LEU A 203 -6.21 4.97 -4.42
CA LEU A 203 -5.80 5.83 -5.54
C LEU A 203 -5.47 7.22 -5.00
N THR A 204 -4.19 7.51 -4.81
CA THR A 204 -3.72 8.77 -4.20
C THR A 204 -3.77 9.92 -5.20
N THR A 205 -3.36 9.67 -6.44
CA THR A 205 -3.33 10.67 -7.51
C THR A 205 -3.72 10.01 -8.82
N ILE A 206 -4.42 10.76 -9.67
CA ILE A 206 -4.65 10.40 -11.07
C ILE A 206 -4.76 11.69 -11.88
N ASN A 207 -3.82 11.87 -12.80
CA ASN A 207 -3.79 13.00 -13.72
C ASN A 207 -4.23 12.52 -15.10
N VAL A 208 -5.34 13.06 -15.58
CA VAL A 208 -5.90 12.77 -16.90
C VAL A 208 -5.62 13.97 -17.79
N PRO A 209 -4.83 13.80 -18.87
CA PRO A 209 -4.50 14.89 -19.79
C PRO A 209 -5.77 15.55 -20.34
N GLN A 210 -5.85 16.89 -20.22
CA GLN A 210 -6.93 17.66 -20.84
C GLN A 210 -6.47 18.25 -22.18
N VAL A 211 -5.18 18.54 -22.30
CA VAL A 211 -4.52 18.97 -23.53
C VAL A 211 -3.22 18.20 -23.78
N ALA A 212 -2.72 18.27 -25.02
CA ALA A 212 -1.46 17.63 -25.38
C ALA A 212 -0.30 18.20 -24.55
N GLY A 213 0.47 17.31 -23.92
CA GLY A 213 1.59 17.67 -23.05
C GLY A 213 1.26 17.71 -21.56
N ASP A 214 -0.02 17.63 -21.18
CA ASP A 214 -0.40 17.44 -19.78
C ASP A 214 0.14 16.09 -19.25
N PRO A 215 0.50 16.01 -17.96
CA PRO A 215 0.95 14.77 -17.36
C PRO A 215 -0.15 13.70 -17.40
N GLN A 216 0.23 12.48 -17.78
CA GLN A 216 -0.62 11.28 -17.70
C GLN A 216 -0.01 10.27 -16.73
N ASN A 217 -0.22 10.50 -15.44
CA ASN A 217 0.35 9.67 -14.38
C ASN A 217 -0.63 9.44 -13.25
N TRP A 218 -0.34 8.43 -12.45
CA TRP A 218 -1.10 8.11 -11.25
C TRP A 218 -0.23 7.44 -10.21
N THR A 219 -0.70 7.49 -8.98
CA THR A 219 -0.10 6.81 -7.84
C THR A 219 -1.19 6.07 -7.10
N TYR A 220 -1.01 4.77 -6.91
CA TYR A 220 -1.93 3.96 -6.13
C TYR A 220 -1.20 2.86 -5.35
N THR A 221 -1.82 2.46 -4.25
CA THR A 221 -1.44 1.25 -3.51
C THR A 221 -2.64 0.34 -3.37
N TYR A 222 -2.41 -0.95 -3.22
CA TYR A 222 -3.48 -1.86 -2.86
C TYR A 222 -3.01 -2.92 -1.89
N ASP A 223 -3.93 -3.41 -1.07
CA ASP A 223 -3.76 -4.55 -0.20
C ASP A 223 -4.97 -5.48 -0.34
N ALA A 224 -4.71 -6.77 -0.51
CA ALA A 224 -5.73 -7.80 -0.62
C ALA A 224 -5.40 -8.99 0.27
N VAL A 225 -6.46 -9.60 0.78
CA VAL A 225 -6.41 -10.78 1.64
C VAL A 225 -7.32 -11.85 1.04
N PHE A 226 -6.76 -13.02 0.79
CA PHE A 226 -7.47 -14.13 0.18
C PHE A 226 -7.99 -15.10 1.26
N VAL A 227 -8.95 -15.94 0.89
CA VAL A 227 -9.39 -17.10 1.66
C VAL A 227 -8.17 -17.99 1.86
N GLY A 228 -7.83 -18.27 3.12
CA GLY A 228 -6.58 -18.94 3.50
C GLY A 228 -5.52 -18.00 4.09
N GLY A 229 -5.75 -16.69 4.06
CA GLY A 229 -4.89 -15.70 4.72
C GLY A 229 -3.69 -15.24 3.89
N GLU A 230 -3.60 -15.66 2.63
CA GLU A 230 -2.61 -15.13 1.70
C GLU A 230 -2.84 -13.63 1.50
N THR A 231 -1.74 -12.88 1.43
CA THR A 231 -1.79 -11.42 1.30
C THR A 231 -1.05 -10.98 0.05
N VAL A 232 -1.67 -10.07 -0.69
CA VAL A 232 -1.04 -9.36 -1.79
C VAL A 232 -0.99 -7.89 -1.46
N VAL A 233 0.17 -7.26 -1.59
CA VAL A 233 0.29 -5.80 -1.52
C VAL A 233 0.95 -5.29 -2.78
N GLY A 234 0.51 -4.14 -3.28
CA GLY A 234 1.11 -3.52 -4.44
C GLY A 234 1.20 -2.01 -4.33
N ASN A 235 2.11 -1.45 -5.11
CA ASN A 235 2.43 -0.04 -5.12
C ASN A 235 2.88 0.35 -6.52
N PHE A 236 2.20 1.34 -7.12
CA PHE A 236 2.58 1.89 -8.40
C PHE A 236 2.59 3.42 -8.34
N SER A 237 3.60 4.02 -8.95
CA SER A 237 3.66 5.45 -9.22
C SER A 237 4.40 5.70 -10.53
N GLY A 238 3.72 6.35 -11.46
CA GLY A 238 4.31 6.68 -12.75
C GLY A 238 3.27 6.97 -13.82
N ASP A 239 3.75 7.07 -15.05
CA ASP A 239 2.90 7.26 -16.21
C ASP A 239 2.03 6.02 -16.46
N TYR A 240 0.81 6.23 -16.94
CA TYR A 240 -0.08 5.13 -17.34
C TYR A 240 -0.51 5.26 -18.79
N LEU A 241 -0.90 4.14 -19.39
CA LEU A 241 -1.57 4.09 -20.68
C LEU A 241 -3.08 4.02 -20.46
N PHE A 242 -3.88 4.60 -21.37
CA PHE A 242 -5.32 4.47 -21.32
C PHE A 242 -5.80 3.50 -22.41
N TYR A 243 -6.64 2.54 -22.05
CA TYR A 243 -7.26 1.60 -22.98
C TYR A 243 -8.77 1.55 -22.78
N ASN A 244 -9.52 1.92 -23.81
CA ASN A 244 -10.98 1.76 -23.82
C ASN A 244 -11.33 0.39 -24.41
N ALA A 245 -11.75 -0.53 -23.53
CA ALA A 245 -12.19 -1.88 -23.87
C ALA A 245 -13.73 -2.01 -23.91
N SER A 246 -14.47 -0.91 -23.74
CA SER A 246 -15.93 -0.94 -23.80
C SER A 246 -16.40 -1.37 -25.20
N THR A 247 -17.45 -2.20 -25.23
CA THR A 247 -18.08 -2.61 -26.49
C THR A 247 -19.11 -1.58 -26.96
N PRO A 248 -19.29 -1.35 -28.27
CA PRO A 248 -20.30 -0.42 -28.76
C PRO A 248 -21.72 -0.81 -28.31
N ALA A 249 -22.50 0.17 -27.87
CA ALA A 249 -23.89 0.00 -27.45
C ALA A 249 -24.72 -0.71 -28.54
N GLY A 250 -25.28 -1.88 -28.22
CA GLY A 250 -26.11 -2.66 -29.16
C GLY A 250 -25.87 -4.18 -29.15
N LYS A 251 -24.91 -4.69 -28.37
CA LYS A 251 -24.66 -6.14 -28.24
C LYS A 251 -24.40 -6.58 -26.79
N THR A 252 -25.31 -6.35 -25.86
CA THR A 252 -25.16 -6.96 -24.51
C THR A 252 -26.50 -7.12 -23.79
N THR A 253 -27.02 -8.34 -23.76
CA THR A 253 -27.31 -8.97 -22.46
C THR A 253 -26.03 -8.88 -21.64
N VAL A 254 -26.11 -8.30 -20.44
CA VAL A 254 -25.01 -8.17 -19.47
C VAL A 254 -24.12 -9.41 -19.53
N GLN A 255 -22.98 -9.31 -20.22
CA GLN A 255 -21.99 -10.38 -20.17
C GLN A 255 -21.29 -10.19 -18.83
N PRO A 256 -21.22 -11.22 -17.96
CA PRO A 256 -20.41 -11.14 -16.75
C PRO A 256 -19.02 -10.69 -17.16
N ILE A 257 -18.41 -9.78 -16.39
CA ILE A 257 -17.12 -9.12 -16.64
C ILE A 257 -16.24 -10.07 -17.46
N LYS A 258 -16.19 -9.86 -18.78
CA LYS A 258 -15.53 -10.80 -19.67
C LYS A 258 -14.05 -10.59 -19.41
N ARG A 259 -13.45 -11.48 -18.61
CA ARG A 259 -12.01 -11.49 -18.26
C ARG A 259 -11.24 -11.06 -19.50
N ILE A 260 -10.56 -9.91 -19.42
CA ILE A 260 -9.65 -9.54 -20.49
C ILE A 260 -8.49 -10.49 -20.34
N HIS A 261 -8.43 -11.53 -21.18
CA HIS A 261 -7.28 -12.42 -21.18
C HIS A 261 -6.00 -11.58 -21.31
N SER A 262 -4.99 -11.91 -20.51
CA SER A 262 -3.67 -11.29 -20.55
C SER A 262 -3.14 -11.15 -21.97
N SER A 263 -3.44 -12.08 -22.89
CA SER A 263 -3.08 -11.93 -24.31
C SER A 263 -3.60 -10.65 -24.98
N SER A 264 -4.77 -10.13 -24.60
CA SER A 264 -5.34 -8.88 -25.12
C SER A 264 -4.71 -7.65 -24.48
N LEU A 265 -4.45 -7.68 -23.16
CA LEU A 265 -3.69 -6.65 -22.46
C LEU A 265 -2.24 -6.63 -22.96
N LYS A 266 -1.56 -7.78 -23.03
CA LYS A 266 -0.24 -8.00 -23.64
C LYS A 266 -0.21 -7.46 -25.07
N ASN A 267 -1.21 -7.74 -25.91
CA ASN A 267 -1.25 -7.20 -27.27
C ASN A 267 -1.49 -5.68 -27.30
N GLY A 268 -2.33 -5.14 -26.42
CA GLY A 268 -2.55 -3.71 -26.27
C GLY A 268 -1.31 -2.98 -25.78
N ALA A 269 -0.71 -3.46 -24.69
CA ALA A 269 0.54 -3.00 -24.10
C ALA A 269 1.70 -3.10 -25.10
N LYS A 270 1.86 -4.24 -25.78
CA LYS A 270 2.88 -4.44 -26.81
C LYS A 270 2.68 -3.50 -27.99
N LYS A 271 1.45 -3.29 -28.47
CA LYS A 271 1.19 -2.29 -29.51
C LYS A 271 1.50 -0.87 -29.03
N ALA A 272 1.08 -0.50 -27.82
CA ALA A 272 1.33 0.82 -27.26
C ALA A 272 2.83 1.07 -26.99
N TYR A 273 3.57 0.05 -26.56
CA TYR A 273 5.00 0.11 -26.26
C TYR A 273 5.86 0.10 -27.55
N LEU A 274 5.53 -0.73 -28.53
CA LEU A 274 6.25 -0.80 -29.80
C LEU A 274 6.05 0.44 -30.68
N ASN A 275 4.91 1.12 -30.57
CA ASN A 275 4.62 2.33 -31.35
C ASN A 275 5.27 3.62 -30.78
N LYS A 276 5.95 3.55 -29.63
CA LYS A 276 6.69 4.68 -29.03
C LYS A 276 8.19 4.71 -29.38
N LYS A 277 8.68 3.77 -30.20
CA LYS A 277 10.04 3.78 -30.78
C LYS A 277 9.99 4.21 -32.24
#